data_AF-A0A1I8HTC4-F1
#
_entry.id   AF-A0A1I8HTC4-F1
#
_cell.length_a   1.000
_cell.length_b   1.000
_cell.length_c   1.000
_cell.angle_alpha   90.00
_cell.angle_beta   90.00
_cell.angle_gamma   90.00
#
_symmetry.space_group_name_H-M   'P 1'
#
loop_
_entity.id
_entity.type
_entity.pdbx_description
1 polymer ?
#
loop_
_entity_poly.entity_id
_entity_poly.type
_entity_poly.pdbx_seq_one_letter_code
_entity_poly.pdbx_strand_id
1 'polypeptide(L)'
;VFFIILYFPLYLSPFALTISSLLRCYCIKYPLVAKAHLTKRLDLILILAASLLALVVAVVFGALIIDGWSLTLFSTTIYGIHVYYGKCSVPAFQVINTDKELQFIGFVFMLVVAFFICFLNMLSATIIIIVLFQSKRNRAVLSMSGNEGADAVNMEARATARLLGMNVTLLLCFFFSRLLLVVSTRIDNYVDPISYVVSDRLAAMLFHIPYFTNSLFIAGLSRSFYQFLFPCIGDSKPKLSSSDSQRTF
;
A
#
# COMPACT_ATOMS: atom_id res chain seq x y z
N VAL A 1 -0.08 -0.97 -22.97
CA VAL A 1 -0.60 0.25 -22.30
C VAL A 1 -1.67 -0.06 -21.24
N PHE A 2 -2.77 -0.75 -21.57
CA PHE A 2 -3.84 -1.10 -20.60
C PHE A 2 -3.33 -1.82 -19.33
N PHE A 3 -2.41 -2.78 -19.48
CA PHE A 3 -1.82 -3.47 -18.33
C PHE A 3 -1.02 -2.53 -17.42
N ILE A 4 -0.22 -1.62 -18.00
CA ILE A 4 0.52 -0.63 -17.22
C ILE A 4 -0.47 0.26 -16.45
N ILE A 5 -1.56 0.71 -17.08
CA ILE A 5 -2.59 1.54 -16.42
C ILE A 5 -3.23 0.81 -15.23
N LEU A 6 -3.46 -0.51 -15.33
CA LEU A 6 -4.14 -1.28 -14.29
C LEU A 6 -3.19 -1.72 -13.16
N TYR A 7 -1.97 -2.15 -13.49
CA TYR A 7 -1.02 -2.71 -12.53
C TYR A 7 -0.09 -1.67 -11.90
N PHE A 8 0.17 -0.55 -12.56
CA PHE A 8 0.98 0.53 -11.98
C PHE A 8 0.41 1.06 -10.65
N PRO A 9 -0.88 1.40 -10.52
CA PRO A 9 -1.45 1.87 -9.25
C PRO A 9 -1.38 0.81 -8.15
N LEU A 10 -1.53 -0.46 -8.53
CA LEU A 10 -1.44 -1.60 -7.61
C LEU A 10 -0.04 -1.70 -7.01
N TYR A 11 1.02 -1.56 -7.81
CA TYR A 11 2.39 -1.58 -7.28
C TYR A 11 2.80 -0.28 -6.58
N LEU A 12 2.25 0.87 -7.00
CA LEU A 12 2.55 2.16 -6.38
C LEU A 12 2.11 2.22 -4.91
N SER A 13 0.94 1.66 -4.59
CA SER A 13 0.37 1.66 -3.23
C SER A 13 1.34 1.12 -2.15
N PRO A 14 1.88 -0.11 -2.25
CA PRO A 14 2.80 -0.63 -1.24
C PRO A 14 4.15 0.12 -1.20
N PHE A 15 4.64 0.65 -2.32
CA PHE A 15 5.85 1.49 -2.32
C PHE A 15 5.63 2.83 -1.62
N ALA A 16 4.52 3.51 -1.92
CA ALA A 16 4.15 4.77 -1.27
C ALA A 16 3.97 4.59 0.24
N LEU A 17 3.39 3.45 0.65
CA LEU A 17 3.24 3.12 2.06
C LEU A 17 4.58 2.87 2.74
N THR A 18 5.50 2.18 2.07
CA THR A 18 6.87 1.94 2.56
C THR A 18 7.63 3.24 2.79
N ILE A 19 7.59 4.16 1.81
CA ILE A 19 8.23 5.48 1.94
C ILE A 19 7.59 6.27 3.07
N SER A 20 6.26 6.27 3.18
CA SER A 20 5.56 6.94 4.28
C SER A 20 5.96 6.39 5.65
N SER A 21 6.13 5.08 5.75
CA SER A 21 6.58 4.40 6.98
C SER A 21 8.02 4.77 7.34
N LEU A 22 8.92 4.80 6.35
CA LEU A 22 10.32 5.18 6.53
C LEU A 22 10.49 6.66 6.89
N LEU A 23 9.76 7.56 6.20
CA LEU A 23 9.75 8.99 6.51
C LEU A 23 9.34 9.22 7.96
N ARG A 24 8.31 8.52 8.41
CA ARG A 24 7.86 8.66 9.79
C ARG A 24 8.86 8.09 10.79
N CYS A 25 9.48 6.96 10.49
CA CYS A 25 10.58 6.43 11.30
C CYS A 25 11.70 7.47 11.44
N TYR A 26 12.07 8.15 10.34
CA TYR A 26 13.06 9.22 10.35
C TYR A 26 12.63 10.42 11.20
N CYS A 27 11.38 10.90 11.05
CA CYS A 27 10.85 12.01 11.83
C CYS A 27 10.81 11.74 13.34
N ILE A 28 10.46 10.50 13.73
CA ILE A 28 10.39 10.09 15.14
C ILE A 28 11.79 9.92 15.74
N LYS A 29 12.74 9.37 14.97
CA LYS A 29 14.11 9.14 15.46
C LYS A 29 14.96 10.42 15.51
N TYR A 30 14.76 11.34 14.56
CA TYR A 30 15.57 12.56 14.42
C TYR A 30 14.70 13.81 14.21
N PRO A 31 13.90 14.24 15.20
CA PRO A 31 12.91 15.30 15.01
C PRO A 31 13.51 16.67 14.62
N LEU A 32 14.68 17.02 15.19
CA LEU A 32 15.35 18.30 14.89
C LEU A 32 15.93 18.33 13.46
N VAL A 33 16.51 17.22 13.02
CA VAL A 33 17.08 17.08 11.67
C VAL A 33 15.97 16.97 10.64
N ALA A 34 14.88 16.26 10.96
CA ALA A 34 13.71 16.15 10.11
C ALA A 34 13.08 17.53 9.82
N LYS A 35 12.99 18.42 10.81
CA LYS A 35 12.47 19.79 10.60
C LYS A 35 13.32 20.60 9.62
N ALA A 36 14.62 20.36 9.57
CA ALA A 36 15.54 21.06 8.66
C ALA A 36 15.58 20.44 7.25
N HIS A 37 15.48 19.11 7.15
CA HIS A 37 15.69 18.38 5.90
C HIS A 37 14.41 17.98 5.15
N LEU A 38 13.28 17.73 5.82
CA LEU A 38 12.01 17.45 5.13
C LEU A 38 11.44 18.75 4.56
N THR A 39 11.73 18.97 3.29
CA THR A 39 11.14 20.03 2.48
C THR A 39 10.13 19.45 1.51
N LYS A 40 9.15 20.26 1.06
CA LYS A 40 8.18 19.86 0.04
C LYS A 40 8.83 19.31 -1.24
N ARG A 41 10.07 19.74 -1.56
CA ARG A 41 10.84 19.24 -2.71
C ARG A 41 11.32 17.80 -2.50
N LEU A 42 11.78 17.47 -1.29
CA LEU A 42 12.22 16.11 -0.97
C LEU A 42 11.05 15.12 -1.04
N ASP A 43 9.89 15.50 -0.50
CA ASP A 43 8.67 14.67 -0.58
C ASP A 43 8.28 14.39 -2.04
N LEU A 44 8.37 15.40 -2.92
CA LEU A 44 8.05 15.26 -4.34
C LEU A 44 9.05 14.34 -5.06
N ILE A 45 10.35 14.45 -4.73
CA ILE A 45 11.39 13.55 -5.24
C ILE A 45 11.14 12.11 -4.78
N LEU A 46 10.77 11.91 -3.51
CA LEU A 46 10.46 10.58 -2.98
C LEU A 46 9.23 9.96 -3.65
N ILE A 47 8.18 10.75 -3.90
CA ILE A 47 7.01 10.31 -4.65
C ILE A 47 7.39 9.92 -6.08
N LEU A 48 8.24 10.72 -6.74
CA LEU A 48 8.71 10.45 -8.10
C LEU A 48 9.60 9.20 -8.15
N ALA A 49 10.44 8.98 -7.14
CA ALA A 49 11.22 7.74 -7.02
C ALA A 49 10.30 6.52 -6.80
N ALA A 50 9.26 6.66 -5.98
CA ALA A 50 8.26 5.61 -5.75
C ALA A 50 7.52 5.23 -7.04
N SER A 51 7.10 6.24 -7.81
CA SER A 51 6.40 6.03 -9.07
C SER A 51 7.31 5.41 -10.13
N LEU A 52 8.55 5.87 -10.24
CA LEU A 52 9.53 5.27 -11.15
C LEU A 52 9.77 3.79 -10.79
N LEU A 53 9.97 3.48 -9.51
CA LEU A 53 10.21 2.11 -9.05
C LEU A 53 8.99 1.20 -9.30
N ALA A 54 7.79 1.71 -9.00
CA ALA A 54 6.54 0.99 -9.29
C ALA A 54 6.36 0.73 -10.78
N LEU A 55 6.71 1.70 -11.64
CA LEU A 55 6.65 1.56 -13.08
C LEU A 55 7.64 0.50 -13.59
N VAL A 56 8.89 0.53 -13.11
CA VAL A 56 9.91 -0.46 -13.48
C VAL A 56 9.46 -1.87 -13.08
N VAL A 57 8.98 -2.06 -11.85
CA VAL A 57 8.45 -3.35 -11.38
C VAL A 57 7.26 -3.81 -12.23
N ALA A 58 6.33 -2.91 -12.55
CA ALA A 58 5.18 -3.22 -13.39
C ALA A 58 5.57 -3.67 -14.80
N VAL A 59 6.59 -3.01 -15.39
CA VAL A 59 7.09 -3.33 -16.72
C VAL A 59 7.83 -4.67 -16.73
N VAL A 60 8.72 -4.91 -15.76
CA VAL A 60 9.48 -6.16 -15.66
C VAL A 60 8.53 -7.34 -15.42
N PHE A 61 7.62 -7.21 -14.45
CA PHE A 61 6.64 -8.26 -14.16
C PHE A 61 5.71 -8.51 -15.36
N GLY A 62 5.23 -7.45 -15.99
CA GLY A 62 4.42 -7.54 -17.19
C GLY A 62 5.12 -8.25 -18.34
N ALA A 63 6.39 -7.93 -18.60
CA ALA A 63 7.18 -8.59 -19.64
C ALA A 63 7.45 -10.08 -19.36
N LEU A 64 7.53 -10.48 -18.09
CA LEU A 64 7.77 -11.88 -17.70
C LEU A 64 6.49 -12.74 -17.76
N ILE A 65 5.36 -12.17 -17.34
CA ILE A 65 4.11 -12.92 -17.17
C ILE A 65 3.20 -12.83 -18.40
N ILE A 66 3.32 -11.80 -19.25
CA ILE A 66 2.34 -11.53 -20.31
C ILE A 66 2.91 -11.89 -21.67
N ASP A 67 2.23 -12.80 -22.36
CA ASP A 67 2.51 -13.08 -23.76
C ASP A 67 2.01 -11.92 -24.65
N GLY A 68 2.80 -11.50 -25.65
CA GLY A 68 2.41 -10.40 -26.54
C GLY A 68 2.50 -8.98 -25.94
N TRP A 69 3.34 -8.75 -24.93
CA TRP A 69 3.57 -7.43 -24.28
C TRP A 69 3.80 -6.26 -25.28
N SER A 70 4.34 -6.54 -26.47
CA SER A 70 4.66 -5.55 -27.52
C SER A 70 3.88 -5.69 -28.83
N LEU A 71 3.00 -6.69 -29.01
CA LEU A 71 2.39 -6.98 -30.32
C LEU A 71 0.86 -7.12 -30.25
N THR A 72 0.19 -6.34 -31.10
CA THR A 72 -1.28 -6.18 -31.20
C THR A 72 -2.01 -7.28 -31.97
N LEU A 73 -1.36 -8.38 -32.37
CA LEU A 73 -1.99 -9.38 -33.23
C LEU A 73 -1.62 -10.80 -32.79
N PHE A 74 -2.64 -11.47 -32.23
CA PHE A 74 -2.69 -12.89 -31.86
C PHE A 74 -1.91 -13.29 -30.60
N SER A 75 -2.66 -13.69 -29.57
CA SER A 75 -2.15 -14.49 -28.44
C SER A 75 -2.76 -15.89 -28.53
N THR A 76 -1.91 -16.91 -28.46
CA THR A 76 -2.34 -18.32 -28.44
C THR A 76 -2.51 -18.72 -26.98
N THR A 77 -3.72 -19.09 -26.61
CA THR A 77 -4.03 -19.45 -25.21
C THR A 77 -3.37 -20.75 -24.77
N ILE A 78 -3.33 -21.00 -23.46
CA ILE A 78 -2.87 -22.26 -22.83
C ILE A 78 -3.65 -23.49 -23.40
N TYR A 79 -4.83 -23.25 -23.98
CA TYR A 79 -5.68 -24.27 -24.60
C TYR A 79 -5.57 -24.32 -26.14
N GLY A 80 -4.62 -23.60 -26.75
CA GLY A 80 -4.42 -23.60 -28.22
C GLY A 80 -5.43 -22.76 -29.02
N ILE A 81 -6.28 -21.98 -28.36
CA ILE A 81 -7.30 -21.13 -29.00
C ILE A 81 -6.71 -19.74 -29.28
N HIS A 82 -6.96 -19.17 -30.47
CA HIS A 82 -6.57 -17.80 -30.82
C HIS A 82 -7.67 -16.80 -30.45
N VAL A 83 -7.36 -15.75 -29.70
CA VAL A 83 -8.34 -14.73 -29.28
C VAL A 83 -7.88 -13.31 -29.64
N TYR A 84 -8.84 -12.47 -30.07
CA TYR A 84 -8.61 -11.10 -30.53
C TYR A 84 -8.71 -10.08 -29.39
N TYR A 85 -7.76 -9.14 -29.32
CA TYR A 85 -7.82 -7.97 -28.44
C TYR A 85 -8.84 -6.96 -28.98
N GLY A 86 -9.91 -6.67 -28.24
CA GLY A 86 -10.83 -5.59 -28.65
C GLY A 86 -12.20 -5.51 -27.97
N LYS A 87 -12.65 -6.53 -27.24
CA LYS A 87 -13.84 -6.41 -26.39
C LYS A 87 -13.38 -6.16 -24.96
N CYS A 88 -14.09 -5.32 -24.20
CA CYS A 88 -13.92 -5.10 -22.75
C CYS A 88 -14.14 -6.36 -21.89
N SER A 89 -13.97 -7.56 -22.45
CA SER A 89 -13.50 -8.69 -21.67
C SER A 89 -12.11 -8.33 -21.19
N VAL A 90 -12.00 -7.96 -19.90
CA VAL A 90 -10.77 -8.15 -19.11
C VAL A 90 -10.11 -9.42 -19.64
N PRO A 91 -8.85 -9.40 -20.11
CA PRO A 91 -8.22 -10.58 -20.69
C PRO A 91 -8.19 -11.66 -19.61
N ALA A 92 -9.23 -12.48 -19.59
CA ALA A 92 -9.49 -13.48 -18.61
C ALA A 92 -8.52 -14.60 -18.97
N PHE A 93 -7.45 -14.75 -18.19
CA PHE A 93 -6.60 -15.95 -18.19
C PHE A 93 -5.89 -16.32 -19.52
N GLN A 94 -6.02 -15.53 -20.58
CA GLN A 94 -5.62 -15.90 -21.95
C GLN A 94 -4.36 -15.22 -22.48
N VAL A 95 -3.68 -14.47 -21.61
CA VAL A 95 -2.45 -13.71 -21.95
C VAL A 95 -1.31 -14.04 -21.00
N ILE A 96 -1.47 -15.07 -20.17
CA ILE A 96 -0.37 -15.51 -19.31
C ILE A 96 0.60 -16.30 -20.19
N ASN A 97 1.87 -15.91 -20.18
CA ASN A 97 2.95 -16.49 -20.96
C ASN A 97 2.89 -18.01 -20.92
N THR A 98 2.81 -18.68 -22.05
CA THR A 98 2.67 -20.16 -22.09
C THR A 98 3.90 -20.87 -21.50
N ASP A 99 5.04 -20.18 -21.40
CA ASP A 99 6.23 -20.68 -20.72
C ASP A 99 6.08 -20.62 -19.18
N LYS A 100 5.91 -21.80 -18.57
CA LYS A 100 5.79 -21.97 -17.12
C LYS A 100 7.04 -21.52 -16.36
N GLU A 101 8.23 -21.60 -16.96
CA GLU A 101 9.47 -21.15 -16.30
C GLU A 101 9.53 -19.63 -16.24
N LEU A 102 9.15 -18.92 -17.32
CA LEU A 102 9.04 -17.46 -17.28
C LEU A 102 7.96 -16.99 -16.30
N GLN A 103 6.82 -17.67 -16.24
CA GLN A 103 5.79 -17.40 -15.25
C GLN A 103 6.33 -17.54 -13.81
N PHE A 104 7.02 -18.64 -13.53
CA PHE A 104 7.63 -18.90 -12.23
C PHE A 104 8.64 -17.80 -11.86
N ILE A 105 9.53 -17.43 -12.79
CA ILE A 105 10.51 -16.35 -12.58
C ILE A 105 9.80 -15.02 -12.27
N GLY A 106 8.73 -14.69 -13.01
CA GLY A 106 7.95 -13.47 -12.76
C GLY A 106 7.27 -13.44 -11.39
N PHE A 107 6.68 -14.56 -10.95
CA PHE A 107 6.08 -14.63 -9.61
C PHE A 107 7.12 -14.60 -8.49
N VAL A 108 8.27 -15.26 -8.67
CA VAL A 108 9.39 -15.19 -7.73
C VAL A 108 9.94 -13.77 -7.64
N PHE A 109 10.12 -13.08 -8.77
CA PHE A 109 10.52 -11.67 -8.79
C PHE A 109 9.56 -10.81 -7.95
N MET A 110 8.24 -10.98 -8.13
CA MET A 110 7.25 -10.25 -7.33
C MET A 110 7.25 -10.64 -5.85
N LEU A 111 7.51 -11.90 -5.53
CA LEU A 111 7.65 -12.34 -4.14
C LEU A 111 8.84 -11.68 -3.47
N VAL A 112 9.98 -11.56 -4.18
CA VAL A 112 11.18 -10.86 -3.68
C VAL A 112 10.88 -9.37 -3.44
N VAL A 113 10.22 -8.71 -4.39
CA VAL A 113 9.79 -7.31 -4.23
C VAL A 113 8.86 -7.16 -3.02
N ALA A 114 7.87 -8.05 -2.89
CA ALA A 114 6.95 -8.04 -1.75
C ALA A 114 7.67 -8.29 -0.41
N PHE A 115 8.65 -9.19 -0.39
CA PHE A 115 9.48 -9.44 0.78
C PHE A 115 10.24 -8.20 1.21
N PHE A 116 10.92 -7.50 0.30
CA PHE A 116 11.65 -6.26 0.62
C PHE A 116 10.71 -5.17 1.16
N ILE A 117 9.56 -4.98 0.53
CA ILE A 117 8.52 -4.05 0.99
C ILE A 117 8.08 -4.40 2.43
N CYS A 118 7.75 -5.65 2.69
CA CYS A 118 7.30 -6.10 4.01
C CYS A 118 8.41 -5.98 5.05
N PHE A 119 9.64 -6.35 4.70
CA PHE A 119 10.81 -6.25 5.58
C PHE A 119 11.09 -4.80 6.00
N LEU A 120 11.12 -3.87 5.05
CA LEU A 120 11.35 -2.44 5.34
C LEU A 120 10.23 -1.87 6.22
N ASN A 121 8.97 -2.26 5.96
CA ASN A 121 7.82 -1.84 6.76
C ASN A 121 7.80 -2.42 8.17
N MET A 122 8.24 -3.67 8.35
CA MET A 122 8.40 -4.27 9.67
C MET A 122 9.53 -3.59 10.44
N LEU A 123 10.68 -3.35 9.80
CA LEU A 123 11.81 -2.68 10.41
C LEU A 123 11.47 -1.23 10.82
N SER A 124 10.79 -0.47 9.96
CA SER A 124 10.32 0.88 10.31
C SER A 124 9.33 0.85 11.47
N ALA A 125 8.37 -0.09 11.48
CA ALA A 125 7.40 -0.23 12.57
C ALA A 125 8.08 -0.58 13.90
N THR A 126 9.02 -1.52 13.91
CA THR A 126 9.77 -1.89 15.12
C THR A 126 10.55 -0.70 15.69
N ILE A 127 11.24 0.07 14.85
CA ILE A 127 11.97 1.27 15.31
C ILE A 127 11.00 2.29 15.90
N ILE A 128 9.88 2.56 15.22
CA ILE A 128 8.86 3.50 15.72
C ILE A 128 8.34 3.05 17.09
N ILE A 129 8.02 1.77 17.27
CA ILE A 129 7.55 1.22 18.54
C ILE A 129 8.61 1.40 19.64
N ILE A 130 9.88 1.07 19.37
CA ILE A 130 10.96 1.22 20.35
C ILE A 130 11.09 2.68 20.80
N VAL A 131 11.13 3.63 19.86
CA VAL A 131 11.28 5.05 20.19
C VAL A 131 10.06 5.58 20.96
N LEU A 132 8.84 5.14 20.61
CA LEU A 132 7.64 5.52 21.35
C LEU A 132 7.64 4.99 22.78
N PHE A 133 8.06 3.74 23.00
CA PHE A 133 8.19 3.20 24.36
C PHE A 133 9.26 3.92 25.17
N GLN A 134 10.40 4.26 24.56
CA GLN A 134 11.43 5.06 25.21
C GLN A 134 10.93 6.47 25.57
N SER A 135 10.23 7.14 24.65
CA SER A 135 9.60 8.45 24.89
C SER A 135 8.58 8.40 26.03
N LYS A 136 7.72 7.38 26.04
CA LYS A 136 6.75 7.15 27.12
C LYS A 136 7.44 6.92 28.47
N ARG A 137 8.51 6.11 28.49
CA ARG A 137 9.28 5.83 29.72
C ARG A 137 9.98 7.09 30.25
N ASN A 138 10.65 7.83 29.37
CA ASN A 138 11.36 9.06 29.76
C ASN A 138 10.38 10.13 30.27
N ARG A 139 9.18 10.25 29.66
CA ARG A 139 8.13 11.17 30.14
C ARG A 139 7.46 10.69 31.43
N ALA A 140 7.25 9.40 31.63
CA ALA A 140 6.74 8.89 32.91
C ALA A 140 7.70 9.16 34.09
N VAL A 141 9.00 9.26 33.80
CA VAL A 141 10.02 9.68 34.77
C VAL A 141 10.05 11.21 34.95
N LEU A 142 9.58 11.98 33.96
CA LEU A 142 9.65 13.46 33.94
C LEU A 142 8.31 14.18 34.20
N SER A 143 7.15 13.51 34.22
CA SER A 143 5.84 14.19 34.26
C SER A 143 5.31 14.45 35.68
N MET A 144 5.59 15.63 36.20
CA MET A 144 4.53 16.58 36.57
C MET A 144 4.31 17.50 35.36
N SER A 145 3.04 17.81 35.02
CA SER A 145 2.56 18.85 34.07
C SER A 145 1.86 18.37 32.78
N GLY A 146 0.59 18.76 32.65
CA GLY A 146 0.03 19.33 31.42
C GLY A 146 -0.89 18.46 30.56
N ASN A 147 -2.17 18.86 30.45
CA ASN A 147 -3.19 18.26 29.57
C ASN A 147 -2.80 18.32 28.07
N GLU A 148 -1.97 19.29 27.66
CA GLU A 148 -1.49 19.44 26.27
C GLU A 148 -0.49 18.34 25.84
N GLY A 149 0.28 17.79 26.78
CA GLY A 149 1.19 16.68 26.51
C GLY A 149 0.46 15.37 26.19
N ALA A 150 -0.73 15.18 26.74
CA ALA A 150 -1.56 13.98 26.55
C ALA A 150 -2.17 13.93 25.14
N ASP A 151 -2.63 15.07 24.60
CA ASP A 151 -3.24 15.14 23.27
C ASP A 151 -2.22 14.90 22.14
N ALA A 152 -1.00 15.45 22.27
CA ALA A 152 0.07 15.21 21.31
C ALA A 152 0.46 13.71 21.26
N VAL A 153 0.52 13.05 22.43
CA VAL A 153 0.82 11.60 22.54
C VAL A 153 -0.30 10.78 21.93
N ASN A 154 -1.56 11.13 22.18
CA ASN A 154 -2.71 10.43 21.59
C ASN A 154 -2.74 10.55 20.06
N MET A 155 -2.39 11.71 19.51
CA MET A 155 -2.29 11.92 18.06
C MET A 155 -1.15 11.09 17.45
N GLU A 156 0.00 11.05 18.11
CA GLU A 156 1.16 10.27 17.67
C GLU A 156 0.88 8.75 17.73
N ALA A 157 0.30 8.28 18.83
CA ALA A 157 -0.11 6.89 19.03
C ALA A 157 -1.14 6.42 17.98
N ARG A 158 -2.17 7.23 17.71
CA ARG A 158 -3.19 6.91 16.68
C ARG A 158 -2.58 6.80 15.30
N ALA A 159 -1.73 7.76 14.95
CA ALA A 159 -1.12 7.75 13.64
C ALA A 159 -0.15 6.54 13.53
N THR A 160 0.50 6.11 14.61
CA THR A 160 1.38 4.93 14.60
C THR A 160 0.55 3.65 14.49
N ALA A 161 -0.55 3.54 15.24
CA ALA A 161 -1.48 2.43 15.15
C ALA A 161 -2.05 2.27 13.73
N ARG A 162 -2.35 3.38 13.05
CA ARG A 162 -2.77 3.38 11.64
C ARG A 162 -1.72 2.74 10.74
N LEU A 163 -0.46 3.18 10.83
CA LEU A 163 0.62 2.62 10.00
C LEU A 163 0.91 1.16 10.34
N LEU A 164 0.87 0.79 11.62
CA LEU A 164 1.05 -0.58 12.06
C LEU A 164 -0.04 -1.50 11.48
N GLY A 165 -1.30 -1.07 11.56
CA GLY A 165 -2.43 -1.80 10.99
C GLY A 165 -2.28 -2.02 9.49
N MET A 166 -1.92 -0.96 8.75
CA MET A 166 -1.66 -1.05 7.32
C MET A 166 -0.48 -1.97 6.98
N ASN A 167 0.61 -1.92 7.75
CA ASN A 167 1.78 -2.78 7.57
C ASN A 167 1.45 -4.26 7.82
N VAL A 168 0.67 -4.56 8.87
CA VAL A 168 0.23 -5.92 9.18
C VAL A 168 -0.67 -6.46 8.07
N THR A 169 -1.60 -5.66 7.55
CA THR A 169 -2.44 -6.11 6.44
C THR A 169 -1.65 -6.32 5.15
N LEU A 170 -0.65 -5.49 4.86
CA LEU A 170 0.27 -5.73 3.76
C LEU A 170 1.04 -7.04 3.95
N LEU A 171 1.60 -7.29 5.14
CA LEU A 171 2.32 -8.54 5.41
C LEU A 171 1.40 -9.76 5.27
N LEU A 172 0.22 -9.74 5.89
CA LEU A 172 -0.67 -10.90 5.89
C LEU A 172 -1.35 -11.14 4.54
N CYS A 173 -1.67 -10.11 3.79
CA CYS A 173 -2.48 -10.25 2.58
C CYS A 173 -1.63 -10.11 1.31
N PHE A 174 -0.77 -9.10 1.20
CA PHE A 174 0.04 -8.89 -0.01
C PHE A 174 1.16 -9.93 -0.14
N PHE A 175 1.91 -10.22 0.93
CA PHE A 175 2.97 -11.23 0.87
C PHE A 175 2.42 -12.64 0.67
N PHE A 176 1.43 -13.07 1.45
CA PHE A 176 0.81 -14.39 1.27
C PHE A 176 0.15 -14.55 -0.10
N SER A 177 -0.44 -13.49 -0.66
CA SER A 177 -0.94 -13.50 -2.04
C SER A 177 0.16 -13.86 -3.03
N ARG A 178 1.34 -13.21 -2.94
CA ARG A 178 2.47 -13.52 -3.83
C ARG A 178 3.03 -14.92 -3.59
N LEU A 179 3.10 -15.35 -2.33
CA LEU A 179 3.56 -16.69 -1.98
C LEU A 179 2.64 -17.78 -2.57
N LEU A 180 1.32 -17.62 -2.45
CA LEU A 180 0.35 -18.55 -3.00
C LEU A 180 0.43 -18.62 -4.54
N LEU A 181 0.69 -17.52 -5.24
CA LEU A 181 0.91 -17.57 -6.69
C LEU A 181 2.15 -18.40 -7.06
N VAL A 182 3.25 -18.26 -6.33
CA VAL A 182 4.45 -19.10 -6.54
C VAL A 182 4.13 -20.57 -6.27
N VAL A 183 3.41 -20.88 -5.20
CA VAL A 183 2.96 -22.25 -4.90
C VAL A 183 2.04 -22.77 -6.00
N SER A 184 1.11 -21.95 -6.50
CA SER A 184 0.16 -22.31 -7.54
C SER A 184 0.86 -22.76 -8.83
N THR A 185 1.98 -22.13 -9.22
CA THR A 185 2.76 -22.57 -10.39
C THR A 185 3.40 -23.95 -10.26
N ARG A 186 3.50 -24.50 -9.05
CA ARG A 186 4.04 -25.83 -8.78
C ARG A 186 2.97 -26.90 -8.64
N ILE A 187 1.69 -26.51 -8.58
CA ILE A 187 0.57 -27.44 -8.60
C ILE A 187 0.32 -27.84 -10.04
N ASP A 188 0.23 -29.14 -10.31
CA ASP A 188 -0.14 -29.62 -11.64
C ASP A 188 -1.65 -29.50 -11.83
N ASN A 189 -2.06 -28.61 -12.73
CA ASN A 189 -3.46 -28.31 -13.04
C ASN A 189 -4.22 -29.53 -13.58
N TYR A 190 -3.53 -30.54 -14.11
CA TYR A 190 -4.15 -31.77 -14.61
C TYR A 190 -4.34 -32.82 -13.52
N VAL A 191 -3.45 -32.84 -12.52
CA VAL A 191 -3.49 -33.81 -11.42
C VAL A 191 -4.40 -33.31 -10.30
N ASP A 192 -4.26 -32.03 -9.91
CA ASP A 192 -4.99 -31.43 -8.78
C ASP A 192 -5.65 -30.08 -9.17
N PRO A 193 -6.65 -30.10 -10.07
CA PRO A 193 -7.28 -28.87 -10.58
C PRO A 193 -7.96 -28.03 -9.50
N ILE A 194 -8.53 -28.68 -8.47
CA ILE A 194 -9.21 -28.00 -7.36
C ILE A 194 -8.20 -27.20 -6.54
N SER A 195 -7.07 -27.81 -6.17
CA SER A 195 -6.01 -27.16 -5.39
C SER A 195 -5.41 -25.97 -6.12
N TYR A 196 -5.21 -26.09 -7.43
CA TYR A 196 -4.75 -24.98 -8.28
C TYR A 196 -5.74 -23.80 -8.25
N VAL A 197 -7.02 -24.07 -8.53
CA VAL A 197 -8.05 -23.02 -8.57
C VAL A 197 -8.21 -22.34 -7.21
N VAL A 198 -8.22 -23.12 -6.11
CA VAL A 198 -8.31 -22.56 -4.76
C VAL A 198 -7.12 -21.66 -4.46
N SER A 199 -5.90 -22.09 -4.78
CA SER A 199 -4.68 -21.30 -4.55
C SER A 199 -4.70 -20.00 -5.34
N ASP A 200 -5.03 -20.06 -6.64
CA ASP A 200 -5.09 -18.88 -7.51
C ASP A 200 -6.16 -17.87 -7.07
N ARG A 201 -7.37 -18.36 -6.75
CA ARG A 201 -8.48 -17.50 -6.29
C ARG A 201 -8.19 -16.88 -4.92
N LEU A 202 -7.64 -17.65 -4.00
CA LEU A 202 -7.27 -17.15 -2.68
C LEU A 202 -6.16 -16.09 -2.79
N ALA A 203 -5.16 -16.33 -3.65
CA ALA A 203 -4.12 -15.35 -3.92
C ALA A 203 -4.67 -14.04 -4.48
N ALA A 204 -5.63 -14.11 -5.42
CA ALA A 204 -6.29 -12.94 -5.96
C ALA A 204 -7.10 -12.18 -4.89
N MET A 205 -7.87 -12.88 -4.06
CA MET A 205 -8.63 -12.24 -2.98
C MET A 205 -7.71 -11.52 -1.98
N LEU A 206 -6.68 -12.20 -1.50
CA LEU A 206 -5.71 -11.63 -0.56
C LEU A 206 -5.00 -10.40 -1.14
N PHE A 207 -4.78 -10.37 -2.46
CA PHE A 207 -4.18 -9.20 -3.09
C PHE A 207 -5.04 -7.94 -2.94
N HIS A 208 -6.36 -8.05 -3.03
CA HIS A 208 -7.25 -6.89 -3.04
C HIS A 208 -7.54 -6.32 -1.64
N ILE A 209 -7.50 -7.15 -0.60
CA ILE A 209 -7.84 -6.76 0.78
C ILE A 209 -7.09 -5.51 1.26
N PRO A 210 -5.75 -5.39 1.11
CA PRO A 210 -4.98 -4.21 1.53
C PRO A 210 -5.51 -2.88 0.98
N TYR A 211 -6.03 -2.85 -0.25
CA TYR A 211 -6.49 -1.61 -0.87
C TYR A 211 -7.79 -1.09 -0.23
N PHE A 212 -8.65 -2.00 0.22
CA PHE A 212 -9.87 -1.64 0.95
C PHE A 212 -9.58 -1.30 2.42
N THR A 213 -8.78 -2.13 3.09
CA THR A 213 -8.46 -1.93 4.51
C THR A 213 -7.63 -0.67 4.73
N ASN A 214 -6.75 -0.30 3.81
CA ASN A 214 -5.99 0.95 3.91
C ASN A 214 -6.94 2.14 4.01
N SER A 215 -7.96 2.21 3.16
CA SER A 215 -8.98 3.28 3.19
C SER A 215 -9.73 3.31 4.54
N LEU A 216 -10.06 2.15 5.11
CA LEU A 216 -10.68 2.04 6.44
C LEU A 216 -9.76 2.55 7.55
N PHE A 217 -8.45 2.25 7.49
CA PHE A 217 -7.48 2.77 8.44
C PHE A 217 -7.28 4.29 8.31
N ILE A 218 -7.39 4.84 7.09
CA ILE A 218 -7.40 6.31 6.90
C ILE A 218 -8.64 6.90 7.56
N ALA A 219 -9.82 6.40 7.19
CA ALA A 219 -11.09 6.93 7.64
C ALA A 219 -11.28 6.79 9.15
N GLY A 220 -11.01 5.61 9.71
CA GLY A 220 -11.28 5.29 11.12
C GLY A 220 -10.30 5.90 12.13
N LEU A 221 -9.07 6.22 11.74
CA LEU A 221 -8.02 6.68 12.67
C LEU A 221 -7.55 8.12 12.41
N SER A 222 -8.03 8.78 11.35
CA SER A 222 -7.67 10.17 11.04
C SER A 222 -8.71 11.16 11.54
N ARG A 223 -8.37 11.93 12.58
CA ARG A 223 -9.22 13.04 13.07
C ARG A 223 -9.43 14.12 12.00
N SER A 224 -8.41 14.39 11.18
CA SER A 224 -8.50 15.34 10.06
C SER A 224 -9.45 14.88 8.97
N PHE A 225 -9.58 13.56 8.74
CA PHE A 225 -10.58 13.03 7.82
C PHE A 225 -12.00 13.33 8.31
N TYR A 226 -12.30 13.10 9.59
CA TYR A 226 -13.60 13.46 10.16
C TYR A 226 -13.85 14.98 10.19
N GLN A 227 -12.83 15.79 10.46
CA GLN A 227 -12.93 17.25 10.38
C GLN A 227 -13.20 17.76 8.96
N PHE A 228 -12.77 17.02 7.93
CA PHE A 228 -13.11 17.30 6.54
C PHE A 228 -14.49 16.74 6.16
N LEU A 229 -14.80 15.51 6.57
CA LEU A 229 -16.00 14.78 6.18
C LEU A 229 -17.27 15.35 6.84
N PHE A 230 -17.23 15.67 8.14
CA PHE A 230 -18.43 16.13 8.85
C PHE A 230 -18.98 17.46 8.33
N PRO A 231 -18.16 18.47 7.94
CA PRO A 231 -18.65 19.64 7.24
C PRO A 231 -19.17 19.39 5.82
N CYS A 232 -18.72 18.33 5.15
CA CYS A 232 -19.20 17.97 3.81
C CYS A 232 -20.51 17.17 3.85
N ILE A 233 -20.77 16.43 4.93
CA ILE A 233 -22.01 15.66 5.15
C ILE A 233 -23.05 16.48 5.90
N GLY A 234 -22.61 17.35 6.81
CA GLY A 234 -23.48 18.27 7.52
C GLY A 234 -23.91 19.38 6.59
N ASP A 235 -25.21 19.42 6.28
CA ASP A 235 -25.84 20.50 5.51
C ASP A 235 -25.26 21.87 5.89
N SER A 236 -24.88 22.60 4.85
CA SER A 236 -24.60 24.03 4.87
C SER A 236 -25.71 24.79 5.60
N LYS A 237 -25.57 24.96 6.91
CA LYS A 237 -26.15 26.11 7.59
C LYS A 237 -25.04 27.15 7.73
N PRO A 238 -25.18 28.33 7.10
CA PRO A 238 -24.26 29.41 7.37
C PRO A 238 -24.31 29.66 8.88
N LYS A 239 -23.15 29.71 9.51
CA LYS A 239 -23.04 30.25 10.87
C LYS A 239 -23.55 31.69 10.77
N LEU A 240 -24.80 31.90 11.16
CA LEU A 240 -25.33 33.21 11.48
C LEU A 240 -24.37 33.75 12.53
N SER A 241 -23.59 34.76 12.16
CA SER A 241 -22.80 35.53 13.11
C SER A 241 -23.75 36.11 14.15
N SER A 242 -23.81 35.50 15.33
CA SER A 242 -24.15 36.26 16.53
C SER A 242 -22.95 37.16 16.78
N SER A 243 -23.00 38.34 16.15
CA SER A 243 -22.19 39.48 16.55
C SER A 243 -22.59 39.81 17.98
N ASP A 244 -21.93 39.18 18.94
CA ASP A 244 -21.90 39.65 20.31
C ASP A 244 -21.21 41.01 20.30
N SER A 245 -22.05 42.03 20.21
CA SER A 245 -21.76 43.38 20.63
C SER A 245 -21.38 43.35 22.12
N GLN A 246 -20.09 43.52 22.43
CA GLN A 246 -19.60 44.16 23.65
C GLN A 246 -18.13 44.54 23.42
N ARG A 247 -17.93 45.75 22.91
CA ARG A 247 -17.40 46.92 23.64
C ARG A 247 -15.91 46.78 24.00
N THR A 248 -15.11 47.38 23.12
CA THR A 248 -13.96 48.20 23.50
C THR A 248 -14.36 49.23 24.56
N PHE A 249 -13.70 49.22 25.71
CA PHE A 249 -12.91 50.30 26.31
C PHE A 249 -12.21 49.76 27.57
#